data_AF-A0A920UCR4-F1
#
_entry.id   AF-A0A920UCR4-F1
#
_cell.length_a   1.000
_cell.length_b   1.000
_cell.length_c   1.000
_cell.angle_alpha   90.00
_cell.angle_beta   90.00
_cell.angle_gamma   90.00
#
_symmetry.space_group_name_H-M   'P 1'
#
loop_
_entity.id
_entity.type
_entity.pdbx_description
1 polymer ?
#
loop_
_entity_poly.entity_id
_entity_poly.type
_entity_poly.pdbx_seq_one_letter_code
_entity_poly.pdbx_strand_id
1 'polypeptide(L)' 'MLVTGGISDPRVTFWEPTKWTAQLRESKTDENLLLLKIHMDSGHAGALGRFDRLKEVALNTLLS' A
#
# COMPACT_ATOMS: atom_id res chain seq x y z
N MET A 1 5.39 -4.39 8.02
CA MET A 1 4.22 -3.47 7.91
C MET A 1 3.91 -3.19 6.44
N LEU A 2 2.63 -3.19 6.06
CA LEU A 2 2.15 -2.95 4.70
C LEU A 2 1.34 -1.64 4.64
N VAL A 3 1.74 -0.74 3.73
CA VAL A 3 1.03 0.51 3.41
C VAL A 3 0.43 0.40 2.02
N THR A 4 -0.85 0.71 1.87
CA THR A 4 -1.58 0.65 0.59
C THR A 4 -2.21 2.00 0.24
N GLY A 5 -2.25 2.35 -1.05
CA GLY A 5 -2.92 3.56 -1.54
C GLY A 5 -3.28 3.45 -3.02
N GLY A 6 -4.13 4.35 -3.53
CA GLY A 6 -4.52 4.39 -4.95
C GLY A 6 -4.06 5.67 -5.64
N ILE A 7 -3.58 5.56 -6.88
CA ILE A 7 -3.12 6.74 -7.65
C ILE A 7 -4.23 7.76 -7.90
N SER A 8 -5.47 7.28 -8.04
CA SER A 8 -6.67 8.08 -8.30
C SER A 8 -7.63 8.11 -7.11
N ASP A 9 -7.15 7.92 -5.88
CA ASP A 9 -8.00 8.08 -4.70
C ASP A 9 -8.28 9.58 -4.45
N PRO A 10 -9.53 10.04 -4.60
CA PRO A 10 -9.87 11.45 -4.45
C PRO A 10 -9.99 11.89 -2.98
N ARG A 11 -9.92 10.97 -2.01
CA ARG A 11 -10.05 11.24 -0.58
C ARG A 11 -8.69 11.36 0.11
N VAL A 12 -7.76 10.46 -0.23
CA VAL A 12 -6.40 10.43 0.31
C VAL A 12 -5.47 10.20 -0.86
N THR A 13 -4.69 11.22 -1.22
CA THR A 13 -3.96 11.13 -2.49
C THR A 13 -2.68 10.33 -2.32
N PHE A 14 -2.28 9.56 -3.34
CA PHE A 14 -1.17 8.60 -3.28
C PHE A 14 0.17 9.17 -2.77
N TRP A 15 0.42 10.48 -2.92
CA TRP A 15 1.66 11.09 -2.44
C TRP A 15 1.75 11.12 -0.91
N GLU A 16 0.63 11.13 -0.19
CA GLU A 16 0.60 11.15 1.27
C GLU A 16 1.16 9.86 1.88
N PRO A 17 0.63 8.66 1.56
CA PRO A 17 1.21 7.41 2.05
C PRO A 17 2.63 7.16 1.52
N THR A 18 2.96 7.67 0.34
CA THR A 18 4.31 7.55 -0.22
C THR A 18 5.34 8.34 0.58
N LYS A 19 5.06 9.60 0.91
CA LYS A 19 5.95 10.45 1.73
C LYS A 19 6.10 9.90 3.14
N TRP A 20 5.00 9.45 3.75
CA TRP A 20 5.03 8.87 5.08
C TRP A 20 5.84 7.57 5.12
N THR A 21 5.66 6.68 4.14
CA THR A 21 6.49 5.47 4.04
C THR A 21 7.97 5.82 3.89
N ALA A 22 8.33 6.82 3.08
CA ALA A 22 9.72 7.25 2.91
C ALA A 22 10.33 7.72 4.24
N GLN A 23 9.63 8.56 4.99
CA GLN A 23 10.06 9.02 6.32
C GLN A 23 10.22 7.86 7.31
N LEU A 24 9.30 6.88 7.29
CA LEU A 24 9.41 5.68 8.12
C LEU A 24 10.62 4.82 7.73
N ARG A 25 10.95 4.70 6.44
CA ARG A 25 12.16 3.96 6.01
C ARG A 25 13.45 4.64 6.48
N GLU A 26 13.47 5.96 6.53
CA GLU A 26 14.62 6.73 6.99
C GLU A 26 14.79 6.66 8.51
N SER A 27 13.70 6.69 9.25
CA SER A 27 13.71 6.75 10.73
C SER A 27 13.62 5.38 11.43
N LYS A 28 13.30 4.29 10.72
CA LYS A 28 13.18 2.97 11.35
C LYS A 28 14.53 2.49 11.86
N THR A 29 14.53 1.89 13.05
CA THR A 29 15.69 1.27 13.68
C THR A 29 15.63 -0.26 13.70
N ASP A 30 14.49 -0.82 13.27
CA ASP A 30 14.27 -2.26 13.20
C ASP A 30 14.61 -2.83 11.80
N GLU A 31 14.75 -4.15 11.71
CA GLU A 31 15.06 -4.85 10.46
C GLU A 31 13.81 -5.34 9.70
N ASN A 32 12.60 -5.01 10.17
CA ASN A 32 11.39 -5.53 9.53
C ASN A 32 11.15 -4.89 8.16
N LEU A 33 10.49 -5.66 7.30
CA LEU A 33 10.08 -5.23 5.96
C LEU A 33 8.96 -4.18 6.05
N LEU A 34 9.23 -3.02 5.45
CA LEU A 34 8.24 -1.95 5.22
C LEU A 34 7.89 -1.88 3.73
N LEU A 35 6.70 -2.35 3.39
CA LEU A 35 6.23 -2.46 2.01
C LEU A 35 5.18 -1.38 1.71
N LEU A 36 5.30 -0.78 0.53
CA LEU A 36 4.34 0.18 -0.02
C LEU A 36 3.79 -0.38 -1.32
N LYS A 37 2.47 -0.48 -1.41
CA LYS A 37 1.76 -0.88 -2.61
C LYS A 37 0.82 0.24 -3.05
N ILE A 38 1.14 0.86 -4.19
CA ILE A 38 0.23 1.81 -4.84
C ILE A 38 -0.50 1.09 -5.97
N HIS A 39 -1.81 1.17 -5.93
CA HIS A 39 -2.67 0.71 -7.01
C HIS A 39 -2.64 1.74 -8.14
N MET A 40 -1.94 1.41 -9.22
CA MET A 40 -1.75 2.29 -10.37
C MET A 40 -2.95 2.28 -11.34
N ASP A 41 -3.84 1.29 -11.21
CA ASP A 41 -4.99 1.09 -12.12
C ASP A 41 -6.35 1.34 -11.44
N SER A 42 -6.38 1.65 -10.14
CA SER A 42 -7.62 1.79 -9.36
C SER A 42 -7.49 2.86 -8.26
N GLY A 43 -8.54 3.68 -8.09
CA GLY A 43 -8.67 4.67 -7.01
C GLY A 43 -9.07 4.06 -5.66
N HIS A 44 -9.95 4.73 -4.91
CA HIS A 44 -10.32 4.43 -3.51
C HIS A 44 -10.82 3.00 -3.21
N ALA A 45 -11.28 2.26 -4.22
CA ALA A 45 -11.98 0.97 -4.02
C ALA A 45 -11.12 -0.29 -4.19
N GLY A 46 -9.79 -0.16 -4.31
CA GLY A 46 -8.94 -1.30 -4.61
C GLY A 46 -9.20 -1.87 -6.02
N ALA A 47 -8.39 -2.84 -6.41
CA ALA A 47 -8.39 -3.34 -7.78
C ALA A 47 -9.74 -3.99 -8.17
N LEU A 48 -10.32 -3.56 -9.30
CA LEU A 48 -11.65 -3.93 -9.79
C LEU A 48 -11.79 -5.42 -10.22
N GLY A 49 -10.70 -6.19 -10.21
CA GLY A 49 -10.67 -7.58 -10.65
C GLY A 49 -10.98 -8.60 -9.54
N ARG A 50 -11.81 -9.61 -9.84
CA ARG A 50 -12.12 -10.75 -8.94
C ARG A 50 -10.87 -11.45 -8.37
N PHE A 51 -9.74 -11.39 -9.09
CA PHE A 51 -8.47 -11.98 -8.69
C PHE A 51 -7.55 -11.03 -7.91
N ASP A 52 -7.76 -9.72 -7.98
CA ASP A 52 -6.87 -8.78 -7.31
C ASP A 52 -7.18 -8.66 -5.81
N ARG A 53 -8.44 -8.88 -5.41
CA ARG A 53 -8.78 -9.11 -3.99
C ARG A 53 -8.02 -10.31 -3.43
N LEU A 54 -7.88 -11.40 -4.19
CA LEU A 54 -7.12 -12.58 -3.74
C LEU A 54 -5.63 -12.26 -3.59
N LYS A 55 -5.07 -11.43 -4.48
CA LYS A 55 -3.69 -10.93 -4.33
C LYS A 55 -3.54 -10.04 -3.11
N GLU A 56 -4.51 -9.17 -2.81
CA GLU A 56 -4.48 -8.33 -1.61
C GLU A 56 -4.56 -9.17 -0.33
N VAL A 57 -5.45 -10.16 -0.27
CA VAL A 57 -5.54 -11.09 0.86
C VAL A 57 -4.24 -11.85 1.03
N ALA A 58 -3.68 -12.40 -0.06
CA ALA A 58 -2.40 -13.11 0.00
C ALA A 58 -1.27 -12.20 0.48
N LEU A 59 -1.22 -10.94 0.02
CA LEU A 59 -0.21 -9.99 0.47
C LEU A 59 -0.37 -9.67 1.97
N ASN A 60 -1.60 -9.53 2.45
CA ASN A 60 -1.86 -9.22 3.86
C ASN A 60 -1.53 -10.40 4.78
N THR A 61 -1.88 -11.63 4.39
CA THR A 61 -1.61 -12.86 5.17
C THR A 61 -0.14 -13.29 5.14
N LEU A 62 0.60 -13.01 4.06
CA LEU A 62 2.03 -13.30 3.99
C LEU A 62 2.90 -12.30 4.76
N LEU A 63 2.33 -11.15 5.17
CA LEU A 63 3.03 -10.04 5.82
C LEU A 63 2.57 -9.80 7.27
N SER A 64 1.60 -10.58 7.76
CA SER A 64 1.17 -10.65 9.17
C SER A 64 1.97 -11.68 9.94
#